data_AF-A0A1F9RS47-F1
#
_entry.id   AF-A0A1F9RS47-F1
#
_cell.length_a   1.000
_cell.length_b   1.000
_cell.length_c   1.000
_cell.angle_alpha   90.00
_cell.angle_beta   90.00
_cell.angle_gamma   90.00
#
_symmetry.space_group_name_H-M   'P 1'
#
loop_
_entity.id
_entity.type
_entity.pdbx_description
1 polymer ?
#
loop_
_entity_poly.entity_id
_entity_poly.type
_entity_poly.pdbx_seq_one_letter_code
_entity_poly.pdbx_strand_id
1 'polypeptide(L)'
;MQCPLHNPWLVVLSVAATVAGIALFVQLVNGILARMSGWAALAERYPLRGQAPPPATSMGYGAFRGWLGYNGCLIIAVDDTGFYLAGWPIFLAPTHKPIHIPWGELTEIRLHKLLWARSFQLVARSAPEVDFRLNERTFALIRARIPPTVPIIGE
;
A
#
# COMPACT_ATOMS: atom_id res chain seq x y z
N MET A 1 -13.41 -52.18 -13.30
CA MET A 1 -13.43 -50.96 -12.48
C MET A 1 -12.27 -50.08 -12.91
N GLN A 2 -12.52 -49.06 -13.73
CA GLN A 2 -11.52 -48.04 -14.06
C GLN A 2 -11.60 -46.94 -12.99
N CYS A 3 -10.48 -46.69 -12.30
CA CYS A 3 -10.41 -45.68 -11.25
C CYS A 3 -10.66 -44.29 -11.86
N PRO A 4 -11.61 -43.48 -11.37
CA PRO A 4 -11.93 -42.15 -11.93
C PRO A 4 -10.76 -41.16 -11.89
N LEU A 5 -9.67 -41.49 -11.19
CA LEU A 5 -8.41 -40.74 -11.13
C LEU A 5 -7.56 -40.83 -12.41
N HIS A 6 -7.96 -41.61 -13.43
CA HIS A 6 -7.20 -41.72 -14.70
C HIS A 6 -7.62 -40.72 -15.78
N ASN A 7 -8.67 -39.90 -15.56
CA ASN A 7 -9.06 -38.89 -16.54
C ASN A 7 -8.19 -37.63 -16.35
N PRO A 8 -7.23 -37.35 -17.26
CA PRO A 8 -6.32 -36.22 -17.11
C PRO A 8 -7.06 -34.88 -17.06
N TRP A 9 -8.22 -34.76 -17.71
CA TRP A 9 -9.01 -33.54 -17.71
C TRP A 9 -9.65 -33.25 -16.35
N LEU A 10 -10.10 -34.28 -15.63
CA LEU A 10 -10.63 -34.08 -14.27
C LEU A 10 -9.56 -33.56 -13.31
N VAL A 11 -8.32 -34.06 -13.45
CA VAL A 11 -7.18 -33.57 -12.66
C VAL A 11 -6.89 -32.12 -13.00
N VAL A 12 -6.79 -31.76 -14.28
CA VAL A 12 -6.53 -30.38 -14.73
C VAL A 12 -7.63 -29.43 -14.22
N LEU A 13 -8.91 -29.79 -14.37
CA LEU A 13 -10.02 -28.97 -13.89
C LEU A 13 -10.01 -28.80 -12.37
N SER A 14 -9.68 -29.85 -11.62
CA SER A 14 -9.58 -29.79 -10.15
C SER A 14 -8.45 -28.87 -9.70
N VAL A 15 -7.28 -28.95 -10.35
CA VAL A 15 -6.14 -28.07 -10.08
C VAL A 15 -6.50 -26.62 -10.44
N ALA A 16 -7.08 -26.37 -11.61
CA ALA A 16 -7.49 -25.03 -12.03
C ALA A 16 -8.53 -24.42 -11.08
N ALA A 17 -9.54 -25.19 -10.67
CA ALA A 17 -10.55 -24.75 -9.71
C ALA A 17 -9.94 -24.43 -8.33
N THR A 18 -8.97 -25.23 -7.88
CA THR A 18 -8.26 -24.99 -6.63
C THR A 18 -7.45 -23.69 -6.67
N VAL A 19 -6.69 -23.47 -7.75
CA VAL A 19 -5.93 -22.24 -7.95
C VAL A 19 -6.84 -21.01 -8.02
N ALA A 20 -7.95 -21.11 -8.75
CA ALA A 20 -8.94 -20.03 -8.83
C ALA A 20 -9.58 -19.74 -7.46
N GLY A 21 -9.94 -20.78 -6.70
CA GLY A 21 -10.50 -20.64 -5.35
C GLY A 21 -9.53 -19.95 -4.40
N ILE A 22 -8.25 -20.33 -4.41
CA ILE A 22 -7.20 -19.68 -3.61
C ILE A 22 -7.04 -18.21 -4.02
N ALA A 23 -6.98 -17.93 -5.31
CA ALA A 23 -6.86 -16.56 -5.81
C ALA A 23 -8.04 -15.69 -5.34
N LEU A 24 -9.27 -16.16 -5.49
CA LEU A 24 -10.47 -15.44 -5.05
C LEU A 24 -10.48 -15.20 -3.54
N PHE A 25 -10.08 -16.21 -2.75
CA PHE A 25 -9.97 -16.07 -1.29
C PHE A 25 -8.93 -15.01 -0.89
N VAL A 26 -7.75 -15.04 -1.51
CA VAL A 26 -6.70 -14.03 -1.28
C VAL A 26 -7.20 -12.64 -1.64
N GLN A 27 -7.89 -12.47 -2.77
CA GLN A 27 -8.46 -11.18 -3.16
C GLN A 27 -9.55 -10.70 -2.21
N LEU A 28 -10.39 -11.61 -1.70
CA LEU A 28 -11.40 -11.28 -0.70
C LEU A 28 -10.75 -10.75 0.59
N VAL A 29 -9.76 -11.47 1.13
CA VAL A 29 -9.03 -11.07 2.33
C VAL A 29 -8.33 -9.73 2.13
N ASN A 30 -7.60 -9.56 1.03
CA ASN A 30 -6.92 -8.29 0.72
C ASN A 30 -7.89 -7.13 0.54
N GLY A 31 -9.06 -7.36 -0.05
CA GLY A 31 -10.10 -6.35 -0.20
C GLY A 31 -10.75 -5.92 1.12
N ILE A 32 -10.82 -6.83 2.10
CA ILE A 32 -11.25 -6.52 3.46
C ILE A 32 -10.16 -5.71 4.17
N LEU A 33 -8.91 -6.16 4.09
CA LEU A 33 -7.76 -5.47 4.70
C LEU A 33 -7.59 -4.05 4.17
N ALA A 34 -7.72 -3.83 2.85
CA ALA A 34 -7.64 -2.51 2.24
C ALA A 34 -8.68 -1.52 2.81
N ARG A 35 -9.89 -2.01 3.13
CA ARG A 35 -10.95 -1.20 3.72
C ARG A 35 -10.71 -0.95 5.20
N MET A 36 -10.36 -2.00 5.95
CA MET A 36 -10.12 -1.91 7.40
C MET A 36 -8.90 -1.05 7.74
N SER A 37 -7.88 -1.06 6.88
CA SER A 37 -6.65 -0.28 7.07
C SER A 37 -6.83 1.21 6.75
N GLY A 38 -7.84 1.56 5.95
CA GLY A 38 -8.04 2.91 5.44
C GLY A 38 -7.37 3.16 4.09
N TRP A 39 -6.68 2.17 3.50
CA TRP A 39 -6.14 2.29 2.14
C TRP A 39 -7.22 2.66 1.13
N ALA A 40 -8.37 1.97 1.18
CA ALA A 40 -9.47 2.22 0.25
C ALA A 40 -9.99 3.65 0.35
N ALA A 41 -10.12 4.19 1.57
CA ALA A 41 -10.54 5.58 1.79
C ALA A 41 -9.50 6.57 1.24
N LEU A 42 -8.21 6.29 1.44
CA LEU A 42 -7.14 7.11 0.90
C LEU A 42 -7.12 7.09 -0.63
N ALA A 43 -7.29 5.92 -1.25
CA ALA A 43 -7.35 5.77 -2.70
C ALA A 43 -8.61 6.37 -3.35
N GLU A 44 -9.72 6.45 -2.62
CA GLU A 44 -10.93 7.11 -3.10
C GLU A 44 -10.77 8.64 -3.14
N ARG A 45 -10.12 9.20 -2.13
CA ARG A 45 -9.93 10.66 -1.99
C ARG A 45 -8.72 11.18 -2.79
N TYR A 46 -7.71 10.34 -2.91
CA TYR A 46 -6.44 10.65 -3.57
C TYR A 46 -6.11 9.61 -4.65
N PRO A 47 -7.00 9.40 -5.66
CA PRO A 47 -6.75 8.42 -6.69
C PRO A 47 -5.57 8.85 -7.56
N LEU A 48 -4.68 7.91 -7.88
CA LEU A 48 -3.71 8.14 -8.94
C LEU A 48 -4.43 8.30 -10.29
N ARG A 49 -4.35 9.49 -10.88
CA ARG A 49 -4.86 9.79 -12.22
C ARG A 49 -3.68 9.91 -13.17
N GLY A 50 -3.44 8.86 -13.96
CA GLY A 50 -2.33 8.79 -14.90
C GLY A 50 -1.20 7.89 -14.41
N GLN A 51 0.01 8.16 -14.88
CA GLN A 51 1.20 7.35 -14.60
C GLN A 51 1.99 7.97 -13.45
N ALA A 52 2.39 7.14 -12.48
CA ALA A 52 3.29 7.56 -11.42
C ALA A 52 4.71 7.79 -12.00
N PRO A 53 5.51 8.70 -11.41
CA PRO A 53 6.92 8.83 -11.73
C PRO A 53 7.70 7.55 -11.37
N PRO A 54 8.96 7.41 -11.84
CA PRO A 54 9.80 6.28 -11.46
C PRO A 54 9.87 6.10 -9.93
N PRO A 55 9.76 4.87 -9.42
CA PRO A 55 9.71 4.63 -7.98
C PRO A 55 11.04 4.97 -7.31
N ALA A 56 10.97 5.67 -6.18
CA ALA A 56 12.08 5.81 -5.25
C ALA A 56 12.42 4.46 -4.60
N THR A 57 11.41 3.60 -4.40
CA THR A 57 11.58 2.20 -4.03
C THR A 57 10.39 1.35 -4.45
N SER A 58 10.65 0.11 -4.85
CA SER A 58 9.62 -0.91 -5.08
C SER A 58 9.46 -1.89 -3.90
N MET A 59 10.27 -1.73 -2.85
CA MET A 59 10.31 -2.59 -1.66
C MET A 59 10.19 -1.74 -0.40
N GLY A 60 9.24 -0.81 -0.42
CA GLY A 60 8.96 0.11 0.68
C GLY A 60 8.27 -0.57 1.86
N TYR A 61 8.37 0.09 3.01
CA TYR A 61 7.83 -0.38 4.28
C TYR A 61 6.99 0.72 4.91
N GLY A 62 5.77 0.36 5.28
CA GLY A 62 4.85 1.29 5.92
C GLY A 62 3.74 0.54 6.65
N ALA A 63 3.00 1.25 7.50
CA ALA A 63 1.90 0.71 8.26
C ALA A 63 0.68 1.62 8.13
N PHE A 64 -0.49 1.00 8.07
CA PHE A 64 -1.78 1.68 8.14
C PHE A 64 -2.43 1.38 9.49
N ARG A 65 -2.96 2.42 10.14
CA ARG A 65 -3.59 2.41 11.46
C ARG A 65 -2.73 1.77 12.57
N GLY A 66 -1.41 1.74 12.39
CA GLY A 66 -0.45 1.19 13.34
C GLY A 66 -0.42 -0.34 13.47
N TRP A 67 -1.41 -1.08 12.95
CA TRP A 67 -1.49 -2.54 13.09
C TRP A 67 -1.30 -3.30 11.77
N LEU A 68 -1.61 -2.69 10.62
CA LEU A 68 -1.45 -3.37 9.33
C LEU A 68 -0.20 -2.87 8.60
N GLY A 69 0.86 -3.68 8.67
CA GLY A 69 2.11 -3.43 7.97
C GLY A 69 2.11 -3.94 6.53
N TYR A 70 2.55 -3.09 5.61
CA TYR A 70 2.86 -3.43 4.22
C TYR A 70 4.39 -3.37 4.07
N ASN A 71 5.06 -4.42 4.53
CA ASN A 71 6.51 -4.48 4.61
C ASN A 71 7.09 -5.19 3.39
N GLY A 72 7.83 -4.47 2.54
CA GLY A 72 8.40 -5.03 1.32
C GLY A 72 7.40 -5.21 0.17
N CYS A 73 6.23 -4.58 0.25
CA CYS A 73 5.23 -4.66 -0.80
C CYS A 73 4.69 -3.29 -1.24
N LEU A 74 5.29 -2.20 -0.72
CA LEU A 74 4.96 -0.85 -1.14
C LEU A 74 5.89 -0.38 -2.26
N ILE A 75 5.28 0.18 -3.28
CA ILE A 75 5.95 0.94 -4.33
C ILE A 75 5.70 2.41 -4.01
N ILE A 76 6.77 3.15 -3.81
CA ILE A 76 6.73 4.55 -3.42
C ILE A 76 7.48 5.37 -4.45
N ALA A 77 6.85 6.44 -4.91
CA ALA A 77 7.45 7.43 -5.79
C ALA A 77 7.12 8.83 -5.27
N VAL A 78 7.95 9.80 -5.65
CA VAL A 78 7.78 11.21 -5.32
C VAL A 78 8.26 12.06 -6.48
N ASP A 79 7.57 13.16 -6.73
CA ASP A 79 8.02 14.22 -7.63
C ASP A 79 7.64 15.59 -7.06
N ASP A 80 7.72 16.63 -7.88
CA ASP A 80 7.43 18.00 -7.45
C ASP A 80 5.92 18.24 -7.21
N THR A 81 5.05 17.33 -7.66
CA THR A 81 3.60 17.43 -7.53
C THR A 81 3.07 16.73 -6.28
N GLY A 82 3.67 15.61 -5.88
CA GLY A 82 3.22 14.88 -4.71
C GLY A 82 3.92 13.57 -4.38
N PHE A 83 3.28 12.86 -3.46
CA PHE A 83 3.65 11.54 -2.98
C PHE A 83 2.76 10.48 -3.63
N TYR A 84 3.39 9.41 -4.14
CA TYR A 84 2.74 8.31 -4.83
C TYR A 84 2.95 7.02 -4.07
N LEU A 85 1.87 6.26 -3.92
CA LEU A 85 1.87 4.99 -3.19
C LEU A 85 1.08 3.94 -3.97
N ALA A 86 1.71 2.80 -4.22
CA ALA A 86 1.05 1.64 -4.80
C ALA A 86 1.46 0.36 -4.04
N GLY A 87 0.60 -0.65 -4.09
CA GLY A 87 0.97 -2.00 -3.66
C GLY A 87 1.60 -2.80 -4.80
N TRP A 88 2.30 -3.87 -4.47
CA TRP A 88 2.84 -4.82 -5.45
C TRP A 88 1.79 -5.34 -6.44
N PRO A 89 2.15 -5.46 -7.74
CA PRO A 89 1.19 -5.71 -8.81
C PRO A 89 0.50 -7.08 -8.75
N ILE A 90 1.19 -8.10 -8.22
CA ILE A 90 0.69 -9.48 -8.23
C ILE A 90 -0.38 -9.71 -7.16
N PHE A 91 -0.18 -9.19 -5.95
CA PHE A 91 -1.05 -9.52 -4.79
C PHE A 91 -1.94 -8.37 -4.34
N LEU A 92 -1.47 -7.12 -4.45
CA LEU A 92 -2.16 -5.98 -3.85
C LEU A 92 -2.92 -5.16 -4.88
N ALA A 93 -2.39 -4.97 -6.09
CA ALA A 93 -2.97 -4.06 -7.08
C ALA A 93 -4.48 -4.23 -7.37
N PRO A 94 -5.07 -5.45 -7.41
CA PRO A 94 -6.50 -5.55 -7.70
C PRO A 94 -7.41 -5.02 -6.58
N THR A 95 -6.90 -4.85 -5.36
CA THR A 95 -7.67 -4.40 -4.17
C THR A 95 -7.16 -3.09 -3.59
N HIS A 96 -5.87 -2.81 -3.76
CA HIS A 96 -5.15 -1.65 -3.25
C HIS A 96 -4.87 -0.70 -4.42
N LYS A 97 -5.90 0.07 -4.79
CA LYS A 97 -5.78 1.07 -5.86
C LYS A 97 -4.63 2.04 -5.56
N PRO A 98 -3.80 2.41 -6.55
CA PRO A 98 -2.72 3.37 -6.36
C PRO A 98 -3.23 4.75 -5.92
N ILE A 99 -2.42 5.42 -5.12
CA ILE A 99 -2.72 6.67 -4.43
C ILE A 99 -1.73 7.74 -4.87
N HIS A 100 -2.24 8.97 -5.06
CA HIS A 100 -1.43 10.16 -5.28
C HIS A 100 -1.89 11.29 -4.34
N ILE A 101 -1.07 11.62 -3.35
CA ILE A 101 -1.31 12.70 -2.39
C ILE A 101 -0.49 13.91 -2.82
N PRO A 102 -1.12 14.99 -3.32
CA PRO A 102 -0.40 16.22 -3.64
C PRO A 102 0.26 16.83 -2.40
N TRP A 103 1.41 17.49 -2.56
CA TRP A 103 2.09 18.09 -1.41
C TRP A 103 1.25 19.13 -0.67
N GLY A 104 0.42 19.91 -1.37
CA GLY A 104 -0.49 20.88 -0.75
C GLY A 104 -1.63 20.26 0.08
N GLU A 105 -1.89 18.96 -0.09
CA GLU A 105 -2.86 18.20 0.69
C GLU A 105 -2.23 17.52 1.90
N LEU A 106 -0.91 17.43 1.97
CA LEU A 106 -0.19 16.91 3.13
C LEU A 106 -0.05 18.02 4.16
N THR A 107 -0.75 17.90 5.29
CA THR A 107 -0.81 18.97 6.31
C THR A 107 0.40 18.96 7.23
N GLU A 108 0.87 17.77 7.58
CA GLU A 108 1.98 17.59 8.51
C GLU A 108 2.52 16.17 8.44
N ILE A 109 3.75 16.01 8.91
CA ILE A 109 4.39 14.71 9.09
C ILE A 109 4.71 14.54 10.58
N ARG A 110 4.12 13.55 11.24
CA ARG A 110 4.35 13.32 12.68
C ARG A 110 5.38 12.21 12.89
N LEU A 111 6.43 12.48 13.65
CA LEU A 111 7.38 11.45 14.08
C LEU A 111 6.80 10.68 15.27
N HIS A 112 6.63 9.38 15.08
CA HIS A 112 6.28 8.43 16.13
C HIS A 112 7.50 7.59 16.49
N LYS A 113 7.91 7.65 17.76
CA LYS A 113 8.93 6.78 18.34
C LYS A 113 8.21 5.67 19.11
N LEU A 114 8.19 4.46 18.57
CA LEU A 114 7.94 3.27 19.38
C LEU A 114 9.28 2.74 19.88
N LEU A 115 9.27 2.05 21.03
CA LEU A 115 10.43 1.58 21.82
C LEU A 115 11.75 1.35 21.07
N TRP A 116 11.72 0.75 19.86
CA TRP A 116 12.89 0.42 19.05
C TRP A 116 12.83 0.92 17.61
N ALA A 117 11.75 1.61 17.21
CA ALA A 117 11.47 1.96 15.83
C ALA A 117 10.90 3.38 15.69
N ARG A 118 11.38 4.07 14.66
CA ARG A 118 10.86 5.37 14.23
C ARG A 118 9.94 5.17 13.03
N SER A 119 8.81 5.86 13.07
CA SER A 119 7.87 5.90 11.96
C SER A 119 7.37 7.32 11.74
N PHE A 120 7.17 7.69 10.48
CA PHE A 120 6.74 9.02 10.06
C PHE A 120 5.33 8.91 9.52
N GLN A 121 4.37 9.47 10.25
CA GLN A 121 2.96 9.51 9.84
C GLN A 121 2.75 10.66 8.86
N LEU A 122 2.22 10.36 7.67
CA LEU A 122 1.80 11.35 6.69
C LEU A 122 0.33 11.68 6.93
N VAL A 123 0.03 12.92 7.31
CA VAL A 123 -1.34 13.37 7.57
C VAL A 123 -1.88 14.13 6.36
N ALA A 124 -2.87 13.57 5.68
CA ALA A 124 -3.51 14.19 4.53
C ALA A 124 -4.80 14.92 4.95
N ARG A 125 -5.02 16.12 4.41
CA ARG A 125 -6.13 17.03 4.77
C ARG A 125 -7.49 16.39 4.60
N SER A 126 -7.72 15.70 3.47
CA SER A 126 -9.00 15.07 3.16
C SER A 126 -9.12 13.68 3.79
N ALA A 127 -8.07 13.14 4.40
CA ALA A 127 -8.10 11.85 5.10
C ALA A 127 -7.34 11.83 6.43
N PRO A 128 -7.66 12.72 7.38
CA PRO A 128 -6.94 12.82 8.64
C PRO A 128 -7.13 11.60 9.55
N GLU A 129 -8.19 10.82 9.34
CA GLU A 129 -8.47 9.60 10.09
C GLU A 129 -7.69 8.38 9.61
N VAL A 130 -7.05 8.46 8.43
CA VAL A 130 -6.21 7.38 7.90
C VAL A 130 -4.78 7.61 8.40
N ASP A 131 -4.41 6.86 9.42
CA ASP A 131 -3.06 6.87 9.96
C ASP A 131 -2.13 6.02 9.07
N PHE A 132 -1.52 6.66 8.07
CA PHE A 132 -0.50 6.05 7.23
C PHE A 132 0.89 6.46 7.69
N ARG A 133 1.75 5.48 7.98
CA ARG A 133 3.11 5.68 8.48
C ARG A 133 4.14 5.02 7.59
N LEU A 134 5.26 5.69 7.35
CA LEU A 134 6.45 5.11 6.74
C LEU A 134 7.47 4.78 7.82
N ASN A 135 8.25 3.72 7.62
CA ASN A 135 9.41 3.50 8.47
C ASN A 135 10.55 4.49 8.12
N GLU A 136 11.55 4.59 9.00
CA GLU A 136 12.66 5.53 8.83
C GLU A 136 13.43 5.34 7.50
N ARG A 137 13.66 4.09 7.08
CA ARG A 137 14.39 3.79 5.84
C ARG A 137 13.64 4.28 4.61
N THR A 138 12.34 4.01 4.54
CA THR A 138 11.49 4.41 3.44
C THR A 138 11.26 5.92 3.43
N PHE A 139 11.09 6.54 4.61
CA PHE A 139 10.98 8.00 4.72
C PHE A 139 12.26 8.71 4.28
N ALA A 140 13.44 8.19 4.64
CA ALA A 140 14.72 8.77 4.24
C ALA A 140 14.90 8.89 2.72
N LEU A 141 14.34 7.95 1.95
CA LEU A 141 14.39 7.97 0.48
C LEU A 141 13.62 9.14 -0.13
N ILE A 142 12.54 9.58 0.52
CA ILE A 142 11.67 10.65 0.02
C ILE A 142 11.94 11.99 0.69
N ARG A 143 12.63 12.01 1.83
CA ARG A 143 12.82 13.21 2.68
C ARG A 143 13.33 14.43 1.91
N ALA A 144 14.29 14.23 1.00
CA ALA A 144 14.88 15.32 0.22
C ALA A 144 13.92 15.98 -0.79
N ARG A 145 12.78 15.34 -1.09
CA ARG A 145 11.75 15.81 -2.03
C ARG A 145 10.53 16.40 -1.33
N ILE A 146 10.47 16.33 0.01
CA ILE A 146 9.37 16.90 0.77
C ILE A 146 9.54 18.42 0.79
N PRO A 147 8.53 19.20 0.37
CA PRO A 147 8.63 20.65 0.41
C PRO A 147 8.80 21.16 1.85
N PRO A 148 9.58 22.24 2.06
CA PRO A 148 9.81 22.81 3.40
C PRO A 148 8.53 23.39 4.03
N THR A 149 7.46 23.53 3.26
CA THR A 149 6.15 23.98 3.72
C THR A 149 5.38 22.93 4.51
N VAL A 150 5.75 21.65 4.40
CA VAL A 150 5.12 20.57 5.19
C VAL A 150 5.89 20.43 6.51
N PRO A 151 5.30 20.82 7.66
CA PRO A 151 5.98 20.73 8.94
C PRO A 151 6.21 19.27 9.34
N ILE A 152 7.44 18.97 9.77
CA ILE A 152 7.77 17.70 10.42
C ILE A 152 7.74 17.93 11.93
N ILE A 153 6.77 17.33 12.60
CA ILE A 153 6.52 17.51 14.03
C ILE A 153 7.16 16.37 14.81
N GLY A 154 7.93 16.71 15.84
CA GLY A 154 8.54 15.74 16.76
C GLY A 154 10.00 15.38 16.44
N GLU A 155 10.64 16.07 15.49
CA GLU A 155 12.11 16.07 15.33
C GLU A 155 12.81 16.67 16.57
#